data_AF-K8A717-F1
#
_entry.id   AF-K8A717-F1
#
_cell.length_a   1.000
_cell.length_b   1.000
_cell.length_c   1.000
_cell.angle_alpha   90.00
_cell.angle_beta   90.00
_cell.angle_gamma   90.00
#
_symmetry.space_group_name_H-M   'P 1'
#
loop_
_entity.id
_entity.type
_entity.pdbx_description
1 polymer ?
#
loop_
_entity_poly.entity_id
_entity_poly.type
_entity_poly.pdbx_seq_one_letter_code
_entity_poly.pdbx_strand_id
1 'polypeptide(L)'
;MLPCADCEGIDTALFLEKDGTWVMNQHYQGAKGRTVFASYGTWARTADKLVLTDSDGEKQYFRARGEALEMLDREGNAITSSLNYRLEPGNDPLPETPMTMTGMYQDDADTATFTDCATKRQAGVANHAALERDYLAARGTGQKPVLLVVEAHFSMTVSPTNGTVQKQLVTDRNVAFKPGKDCDNP
;
A
#
# COMPACT_ATOMS: atom_id res chain seq x y z
N MET A 1 7.53 -16.84 -6.50
CA MET A 1 7.04 -17.60 -5.33
C MET A 1 8.17 -17.68 -4.29
N LEU A 2 7.89 -17.23 -3.08
CA LEU A 2 8.81 -17.33 -1.93
C LEU A 2 8.48 -18.57 -1.08
N PRO A 3 9.44 -19.08 -0.28
CA PRO A 3 9.22 -20.27 0.53
C PRO A 3 8.31 -20.00 1.72
N CYS A 4 7.53 -21.01 2.11
CA CYS A 4 6.57 -20.96 3.21
C CYS A 4 6.86 -22.08 4.21
N ALA A 5 6.70 -21.82 5.51
CA ALA A 5 7.03 -22.80 6.54
C ALA A 5 5.98 -23.93 6.65
N ASP A 6 4.71 -23.59 6.43
CA ASP A 6 3.53 -24.43 6.68
C ASP A 6 2.55 -24.45 5.49
N CYS A 7 2.99 -23.96 4.33
CA CYS A 7 2.20 -23.94 3.10
C CYS A 7 3.09 -24.25 1.88
N GLU A 8 2.49 -24.40 0.70
CA GLU A 8 3.23 -24.82 -0.51
C GLU A 8 4.21 -23.74 -1.00
N GLY A 9 3.90 -22.48 -0.70
CA GLY A 9 4.68 -21.32 -1.09
C GLY A 9 3.85 -20.05 -0.99
N ILE A 10 4.51 -18.90 -1.14
CA ILE A 10 3.88 -17.59 -1.12
C ILE A 10 4.08 -16.93 -2.48
N ASP A 11 3.01 -16.78 -3.26
CA ASP A 11 3.05 -15.95 -4.46
C ASP A 11 3.11 -14.50 -4.03
N THR A 12 4.28 -13.89 -4.23
CA THR A 12 4.60 -12.54 -3.76
C THR A 12 4.83 -11.66 -4.96
N ALA A 13 4.04 -10.59 -5.08
CA ALA A 13 4.23 -9.52 -6.05
C ALA A 13 4.58 -8.24 -5.28
N LEU A 14 5.69 -7.61 -5.64
CA LEU A 14 6.19 -6.38 -5.00
C LEU A 14 6.30 -5.28 -6.05
N PHE A 15 5.63 -4.16 -5.76
CA PHE A 15 5.59 -2.96 -6.58
C PHE A 15 6.40 -1.86 -5.90
N LEU A 16 7.44 -1.36 -6.56
CA LEU A 16 8.27 -0.25 -6.06
C LEU A 16 7.99 0.99 -6.88
N GLU A 17 7.39 1.99 -6.25
CA GLU A 17 7.05 3.25 -6.89
C GLU A 17 8.19 4.26 -6.79
N LYS A 18 8.33 5.11 -7.82
CA LYS A 18 9.36 6.17 -7.86
C LYS A 18 9.20 7.22 -6.77
N ASP A 19 8.00 7.33 -6.19
CA ASP A 19 7.72 8.19 -5.04
C ASP A 19 8.25 7.60 -3.71
N GLY A 20 8.96 6.48 -3.73
CA GLY A 20 9.49 5.86 -2.52
C GLY A 20 8.46 5.06 -1.72
N THR A 21 7.28 4.79 -2.29
CA THR A 21 6.30 3.87 -1.71
C THR A 21 6.32 2.51 -2.38
N TRP A 22 5.80 1.51 -1.69
CA TRP A 22 5.64 0.17 -2.24
C TRP A 22 4.28 -0.40 -1.88
N VAL A 23 3.86 -1.37 -2.68
CA VAL A 23 2.71 -2.24 -2.42
C VAL A 23 3.17 -3.68 -2.60
N MET A 24 2.78 -4.58 -1.71
CA MET A 24 3.06 -6.00 -1.82
C MET A 24 1.77 -6.79 -1.71
N ASN A 25 1.61 -7.79 -2.56
CA ASN A 25 0.56 -8.79 -2.47
C ASN A 25 1.17 -10.16 -2.19
N GLN A 26 0.56 -10.91 -1.29
CA GLN A 26 0.99 -12.24 -0.89
C GLN A 26 -0.19 -13.20 -0.91
N HIS A 27 -0.09 -14.26 -1.72
CA HIS A 27 -1.04 -15.35 -1.74
C HIS A 27 -0.38 -16.64 -1.23
N TYR A 28 -0.85 -17.13 -0.08
CA TYR A 28 -0.36 -18.32 0.60
C TYR A 28 -1.04 -19.56 0.02
N GLN A 29 -0.28 -20.34 -0.76
CA GLN A 29 -0.79 -21.50 -1.50
C GLN A 29 -1.01 -22.69 -0.57
N GLY A 30 -2.21 -23.29 -0.63
CA GLY A 30 -2.58 -24.45 0.19
C GLY A 30 -2.92 -24.15 1.66
N ALA A 31 -2.97 -22.88 2.05
CA ALA A 31 -3.36 -22.47 3.40
C ALA A 31 -4.89 -22.52 3.61
N LYS A 32 -5.33 -22.73 4.86
CA LYS A 32 -6.76 -22.71 5.24
C LYS A 32 -7.19 -21.30 5.66
N GLY A 33 -8.37 -20.85 5.22
CA GLY A 33 -8.96 -19.56 5.61
C GLY A 33 -8.65 -18.44 4.62
N ARG A 34 -8.40 -17.21 5.11
CA ARG A 34 -7.96 -16.10 4.25
C ARG A 34 -6.52 -16.34 3.82
N THR A 35 -6.29 -16.45 2.51
CA THR A 35 -4.99 -16.79 1.94
C THR A 35 -4.31 -15.63 1.22
N VAL A 36 -5.02 -14.54 0.93
CA VAL A 36 -4.48 -13.37 0.21
C VAL A 36 -4.40 -12.17 1.15
N PHE A 37 -3.26 -11.50 1.14
CA PHE A 37 -2.94 -10.36 1.97
C PHE A 37 -2.18 -9.32 1.14
N ALA A 38 -2.54 -8.06 1.30
CA ALA A 38 -1.76 -6.95 0.77
C ALA A 38 -1.26 -6.07 1.90
N SER A 39 -0.12 -5.43 1.65
CA SER A 39 0.51 -4.45 2.53
C SER A 39 1.15 -3.34 1.69
N TYR A 40 1.41 -2.21 2.31
CA TYR A 40 2.01 -1.06 1.65
C TYR A 40 2.89 -0.31 2.64
N GLY A 41 3.74 0.58 2.11
CA GLY A 41 4.54 1.44 2.95
C GLY A 41 5.59 2.23 2.17
N THR A 42 6.71 2.54 2.83
CA THR A 42 7.84 3.25 2.24
C THR A 42 9.02 2.33 2.01
N TRP A 43 9.79 2.60 0.95
CA TRP A 43 11.06 1.90 0.72
C TRP A 43 12.21 2.89 0.67
N ALA A 44 13.35 2.42 1.17
CA ALA A 44 14.60 3.16 1.10
C ALA A 44 15.72 2.23 0.62
N ARG A 45 16.60 2.76 -0.22
CA ARG A 45 17.80 2.05 -0.65
C ARG A 45 19.01 2.56 0.13
N THR A 46 19.72 1.63 0.75
CA THR A 46 21.06 1.85 1.33
C THR A 46 22.13 1.40 0.34
N ALA A 47 23.41 1.49 0.73
CA ALA A 47 24.52 0.98 -0.10
C ALA A 47 24.33 -0.52 -0.44
N ASP A 48 23.83 -1.31 0.51
CA ASP A 48 23.83 -2.78 0.41
C ASP A 48 22.44 -3.43 0.34
N LYS A 49 21.39 -2.71 0.76
CA LYS A 49 20.06 -3.28 0.99
C LYS A 49 18.95 -2.32 0.54
N LEU A 50 17.85 -2.90 0.07
CA LEU A 50 16.53 -2.28 -0.02
C LEU A 50 15.78 -2.59 1.28
N VAL A 51 15.28 -1.56 1.95
CA VAL A 51 14.49 -1.68 3.18
C VAL A 51 13.07 -1.26 2.86
N LEU A 52 12.12 -2.18 3.06
CA LEU A 52 10.69 -1.90 3.04
C LEU A 52 10.25 -1.68 4.48
N THR A 53 9.57 -0.57 4.76
CA THR A 53 8.90 -0.30 6.03
C THR A 53 7.42 -0.20 5.74
N ASP A 54 6.60 -1.06 6.32
CA ASP A 54 5.16 -1.07 6.08
C ASP A 54 4.42 0.04 6.86
N SER A 55 3.09 0.09 6.72
CA SER A 55 2.24 1.07 7.38
C SER A 55 2.25 0.98 8.91
N ASP A 56 2.61 -0.17 9.46
CA ASP A 56 2.69 -0.43 10.91
C ASP A 56 4.12 -0.20 11.45
N GLY A 57 5.09 0.03 10.56
CA GLY A 57 6.49 0.30 10.88
C GLY A 57 7.39 -0.96 10.86
N GLU A 58 6.84 -2.12 10.51
CA GLU A 58 7.61 -3.35 10.41
C GLU A 58 8.50 -3.35 9.16
N LYS A 59 9.67 -3.99 9.29
CA LYS A 59 10.71 -3.93 8.27
C LYS A 59 10.91 -5.26 7.56
N GLN A 60 11.04 -5.18 6.25
CA GLN A 60 11.51 -6.27 5.40
C GLN A 60 12.72 -5.83 4.61
N TYR A 61 13.64 -6.76 4.38
CA TYR A 61 14.95 -6.47 3.81
C TYR A 61 15.15 -7.28 2.54
N PHE A 62 15.61 -6.61 1.50
CA PHE A 62 15.97 -7.22 0.23
C PHE A 62 17.35 -6.74 -0.21
N ARG A 63 17.99 -7.50 -1.09
CA ARG A 63 19.22 -7.12 -1.78
C ARG A 63 19.03 -7.26 -3.27
N ALA A 64 19.39 -6.23 -4.03
CA ALA A 64 19.37 -6.30 -5.48
C ALA A 64 20.46 -7.25 -6.01
N ARG A 65 20.08 -8.14 -6.92
CA ARG A 65 20.95 -9.11 -7.61
C ARG A 65 20.65 -9.07 -9.10
N GLY A 66 21.30 -8.13 -9.80
CA GLY A 66 20.87 -7.76 -11.16
C GLY A 66 19.52 -7.07 -11.09
N GLU A 67 18.55 -7.58 -11.84
CA GLU A 67 17.16 -7.10 -11.81
C GLU A 67 16.30 -7.79 -10.73
N ALA A 68 16.77 -8.90 -10.17
CA ALA A 68 16.06 -9.63 -9.13
C ALA A 68 16.27 -9.02 -7.74
N LEU A 69 15.34 -9.29 -6.83
CA LEU A 69 15.43 -8.96 -5.41
C LEU A 69 15.56 -10.25 -4.59
N GLU A 70 16.66 -10.38 -3.85
CA GLU A 70 16.92 -11.47 -2.91
C GLU A 70 16.44 -11.05 -1.51
N MET A 71 15.48 -11.77 -0.93
CA MET A 71 14.99 -11.53 0.42
C MET A 71 16.08 -11.87 1.45
N LEU A 72 16.19 -11.02 2.47
CA LEU A 72 17.11 -11.16 3.60
C LEU A 72 16.33 -11.53 4.87
N ASP A 73 17.03 -11.96 5.91
CA ASP A 73 16.40 -12.23 7.21
C ASP A 73 15.91 -10.94 7.91
N ARG A 74 15.34 -11.09 9.11
CA ARG A 74 14.76 -9.97 9.88
C ARG A 74 15.80 -8.96 10.36
N GLU A 75 17.06 -9.36 10.42
CA GLU A 75 18.21 -8.51 10.74
C GLU A 75 18.88 -7.95 9.47
N GLY A 76 18.40 -8.36 8.30
CA GLY A 76 18.91 -8.01 6.98
C GLY A 76 20.19 -8.74 6.60
N ASN A 77 20.50 -9.91 7.16
CA ASN A 77 21.59 -10.76 6.71
C ASN A 77 21.12 -11.74 5.62
N ALA A 78 22.09 -12.38 4.95
CA ALA A 78 21.77 -13.36 3.93
C ALA A 78 21.13 -14.61 4.55
N ILE A 79 20.01 -15.05 4.00
CA ILE A 79 19.35 -16.29 4.42
C ILE A 79 20.21 -17.47 3.95
N THR A 80 20.60 -18.34 4.87
CA THR A 80 21.32 -19.59 4.54
C THR A 80 20.32 -20.74 4.44
N SER A 81 19.90 -21.07 3.21
CA SER A 81 18.92 -22.12 2.92
C SER A 81 19.11 -22.67 1.51
N SER A 82 18.63 -23.88 1.25
CA SER A 82 18.55 -24.44 -0.11
C SER A 82 17.32 -23.96 -0.88
N LEU A 83 16.40 -23.26 -0.22
CA LEU A 83 15.17 -22.75 -0.85
C LEU A 83 15.44 -21.42 -1.57
N ASN A 84 14.60 -21.10 -2.56
CA ASN A 84 14.75 -19.89 -3.36
C ASN A 84 14.02 -18.70 -2.72
N TYR A 85 14.77 -17.67 -2.32
CA TYR A 85 14.26 -16.43 -1.71
C TYR A 85 14.32 -15.23 -2.67
N ARG A 86 14.19 -15.46 -3.98
CA ARG A 86 14.29 -14.41 -5.00
C ARG A 86 12.95 -14.05 -5.60
N LEU A 87 12.72 -12.74 -5.76
CA LEU A 87 11.67 -12.16 -6.60
C LEU A 87 12.31 -11.75 -7.92
N GLU A 88 11.76 -12.27 -9.01
CA GLU A 88 12.16 -11.89 -10.36
C GLU A 88 11.29 -10.71 -10.85
N PRO A 89 11.80 -9.87 -11.76
CA PRO A 89 11.01 -8.81 -12.38
C PRO A 89 9.73 -9.36 -13.02
N GLY A 90 8.62 -8.66 -12.82
CA GLY A 90 7.31 -9.03 -13.34
C GLY A 90 6.51 -7.80 -13.79
N ASN A 91 5.39 -8.06 -14.46
CA ASN A 91 4.45 -7.04 -14.97
C ASN A 91 3.03 -7.29 -14.46
N ASP A 92 2.90 -7.84 -13.25
CA ASP A 92 1.60 -8.07 -12.63
C ASP A 92 0.84 -6.74 -12.43
N PRO A 93 -0.50 -6.73 -12.44
CA PRO A 93 -1.26 -5.56 -12.05
C PRO A 93 -1.15 -5.28 -10.55
N LEU A 94 -1.38 -4.03 -10.14
CA LEU A 94 -1.53 -3.70 -8.72
C LEU A 94 -2.62 -4.58 -8.08
N PRO A 95 -2.45 -5.00 -6.81
CA PRO A 95 -3.44 -5.83 -6.15
C PRO A 95 -4.70 -5.04 -5.80
N GLU A 96 -5.85 -5.67 -6.01
CA GLU A 96 -7.16 -5.20 -5.55
C GLU A 96 -7.50 -5.69 -4.12
N THR A 97 -6.54 -6.33 -3.44
CA THR A 97 -6.74 -6.82 -2.08
C THR A 97 -6.81 -5.62 -1.12
N PRO A 98 -7.92 -5.43 -0.39
CA PRO A 98 -8.07 -4.25 0.46
C PRO A 98 -7.06 -4.24 1.61
N MET A 99 -6.51 -3.07 1.87
CA MET A 99 -5.59 -2.75 2.97
C MET A 99 -6.24 -1.72 3.87
N THR A 100 -6.10 -1.85 5.19
CA THR A 100 -6.54 -0.79 6.10
C THR A 100 -5.57 0.39 5.98
N MET A 101 -6.10 1.56 5.65
CA MET A 101 -5.36 2.79 5.51
C MET A 101 -5.95 3.88 6.40
N THR A 102 -5.07 4.72 6.93
CA THR A 102 -5.44 5.88 7.73
C THR A 102 -4.78 7.12 7.13
N GLY A 103 -5.57 8.16 6.85
CA GLY A 103 -5.06 9.34 6.15
C GLY A 103 -6.01 10.51 6.18
N MET A 104 -5.49 11.69 5.87
CA MET A 104 -6.29 12.91 5.78
C MET A 104 -7.00 12.95 4.42
N TYR A 105 -8.32 12.94 4.44
CA TYR A 105 -9.17 13.04 3.26
C TYR A 105 -9.70 14.45 3.08
N GLN A 106 -9.62 14.98 1.86
CA GLN A 106 -10.21 16.26 1.49
C GLN A 106 -10.84 16.18 0.11
N ASP A 107 -12.07 16.65 0.00
CA ASP A 107 -12.86 16.68 -1.23
C ASP A 107 -13.28 18.12 -1.56
N ASP A 108 -13.12 18.50 -2.83
CA ASP A 108 -13.52 19.79 -3.39
C ASP A 108 -14.71 19.73 -4.35
N ALA A 109 -15.46 18.63 -4.31
CA ALA A 109 -16.61 18.25 -5.14
C ALA A 109 -16.24 17.71 -6.52
N ASP A 110 -15.15 18.19 -7.14
CA ASP A 110 -14.68 17.69 -8.43
C ASP A 110 -13.63 16.59 -8.27
N THR A 111 -12.81 16.69 -7.22
CA THR A 111 -11.75 15.74 -6.91
C THR A 111 -11.63 15.53 -5.41
N ALA A 112 -11.11 14.38 -5.01
CA ALA A 112 -10.68 14.16 -3.65
C ALA A 112 -9.26 13.64 -3.57
N THR A 113 -8.61 14.01 -2.47
CA THR A 113 -7.25 13.59 -2.16
C THR A 113 -7.22 12.90 -0.81
N PHE A 114 -6.35 11.90 -0.72
CA PHE A 114 -6.05 11.16 0.50
C PHE A 114 -4.55 11.28 0.77
N THR A 115 -4.20 11.87 1.91
CA THR A 115 -2.81 11.96 2.39
C THR A 115 -2.60 10.90 3.45
N ASP A 116 -1.89 9.83 3.08
CA ASP A 116 -1.67 8.68 3.95
C ASP A 116 -0.78 9.02 5.16
N CYS A 117 -1.19 8.58 6.34
CA CYS A 117 -0.51 8.92 7.58
C CYS A 117 0.86 8.23 7.72
N ALA A 118 1.02 7.02 7.19
CA ALA A 118 2.25 6.23 7.33
C ALA A 118 3.36 6.70 6.37
N THR A 119 3.00 6.93 5.11
CA THR A 119 3.93 7.26 4.02
C THR A 119 4.02 8.76 3.75
N LYS A 120 3.07 9.55 4.26
CA LYS A 120 2.88 10.99 3.96
C LYS A 120 2.67 11.28 2.48
N ARG A 121 2.39 10.27 1.65
CA ARG A 121 2.10 10.44 0.23
C ARG A 121 0.64 10.77 0.02
N GLN A 122 0.40 11.60 -0.99
CA GLN A 122 -0.93 11.99 -1.42
C GLN A 122 -1.31 11.20 -2.68
N ALA A 123 -2.53 10.69 -2.70
CA ALA A 123 -3.14 10.05 -3.87
C ALA A 123 -4.52 10.66 -4.13
N GLY A 124 -4.95 10.67 -5.39
CA GLY A 124 -6.35 10.93 -5.72
C GLY A 124 -7.23 9.77 -5.26
N VAL A 125 -8.51 10.04 -4.96
CA VAL A 125 -9.48 9.00 -4.60
C VAL A 125 -10.46 8.79 -5.76
N ALA A 126 -10.38 7.62 -6.40
CA ALA A 126 -11.07 7.36 -7.66
C ALA A 126 -12.59 7.34 -7.53
N ASN A 127 -13.10 6.83 -6.40
CA ASN A 127 -14.52 6.70 -6.12
C ASN A 127 -15.03 7.70 -5.06
N HIS A 128 -14.47 8.92 -5.05
CA HIS A 128 -14.76 9.93 -4.04
C HIS A 128 -16.24 10.33 -3.91
N ALA A 129 -17.02 10.28 -5.00
CA ALA A 129 -18.47 10.51 -4.98
C ALA A 129 -19.22 9.59 -4.00
N ALA A 130 -18.71 8.38 -3.74
CA ALA A 130 -19.31 7.47 -2.76
C ALA A 130 -19.10 7.93 -1.30
N LEU A 131 -18.10 8.77 -1.05
CA LEU A 131 -17.70 9.27 0.27
C LEU A 131 -18.24 10.66 0.57
N GLU A 132 -18.68 11.40 -0.46
CA GLU A 132 -19.04 12.82 -0.38
C GLU A 132 -20.01 13.11 0.77
N ARG A 133 -21.14 12.38 0.85
CA ARG A 133 -22.17 12.58 1.88
C ARG A 133 -21.57 12.48 3.29
N ASP A 134 -20.78 11.45 3.55
CA ASP A 134 -20.25 11.15 4.87
C ASP A 134 -19.11 12.14 5.23
N TYR A 135 -18.32 12.56 4.25
CA TYR A 135 -17.34 13.64 4.39
C TYR A 135 -18.00 14.99 4.69
N LEU A 136 -19.07 15.36 3.96
CA LEU A 136 -19.82 16.61 4.18
C LEU A 136 -20.39 16.69 5.59
N ALA A 137 -20.89 15.55 6.12
CA ALA A 137 -21.35 15.46 7.50
C ALA A 137 -20.21 15.60 8.52
N ALA A 138 -19.02 15.09 8.19
CA ALA A 138 -17.87 15.05 9.09
C ALA A 138 -17.05 16.36 9.12
N ARG A 139 -16.91 17.07 7.99
CA ARG A 139 -16.04 18.27 7.85
C ARG A 139 -16.56 19.52 8.58
N GLY A 140 -17.83 19.51 9.00
CA GLY A 140 -18.50 20.67 9.57
C GLY A 140 -18.68 21.79 8.54
N THR A 141 -18.54 23.05 8.97
CA THR A 141 -18.80 24.23 8.13
C THR A 141 -17.61 24.66 7.26
N GLY A 142 -16.48 23.93 7.31
CA GLY A 142 -15.26 24.25 6.58
C GLY A 142 -14.88 23.19 5.57
N GLN A 143 -14.19 23.60 4.50
CA GLN A 143 -13.58 22.69 3.53
C GLN A 143 -12.21 22.22 4.01
N LYS A 144 -12.20 21.55 5.17
CA LYS A 144 -10.99 21.09 5.85
C LYS A 144 -10.80 19.59 5.65
N PRO A 145 -9.55 19.11 5.59
CA PRO A 145 -9.28 17.68 5.64
C PRO A 145 -9.86 17.04 6.91
N VAL A 146 -10.38 15.83 6.78
CA VAL A 146 -10.88 15.00 7.89
C VAL A 146 -10.12 13.69 7.87
N LEU A 147 -9.70 13.21 9.04
CA LEU A 147 -9.07 11.90 9.12
C LEU A 147 -10.06 10.82 8.69
N LEU A 148 -9.61 9.94 7.79
CA LEU A 148 -10.34 8.81 7.25
C LEU A 148 -9.58 7.53 7.61
N VAL A 149 -10.29 6.57 8.21
CA VAL A 149 -9.87 5.17 8.33
C VAL A 149 -10.72 4.36 7.35
N VAL A 150 -10.09 3.57 6.49
CA VAL A 150 -10.79 2.87 5.40
C VAL A 150 -10.06 1.59 5.00
N GLU A 151 -10.78 0.56 4.56
CA GLU A 151 -10.18 -0.50 3.75
C GLU A 151 -10.21 -0.10 2.28
N ALA A 152 -9.05 -0.07 1.64
CA ALA A 152 -8.87 0.43 0.29
C ALA A 152 -7.73 -0.30 -0.44
N HIS A 153 -7.71 -0.20 -1.76
CA HIS A 153 -6.60 -0.65 -2.59
C HIS A 153 -6.13 0.46 -3.54
N PHE A 154 -4.96 0.27 -4.17
CA PHE A 154 -4.46 1.18 -5.18
C PHE A 154 -4.77 0.66 -6.58
N SER A 155 -5.17 1.56 -7.47
CA SER A 155 -5.31 1.27 -8.90
C SER A 155 -4.55 2.29 -9.73
N MET A 156 -4.11 1.86 -10.92
CA MET A 156 -3.53 2.76 -11.91
C MET A 156 -4.63 3.29 -12.83
N THR A 157 -4.81 4.61 -12.86
CA THR A 157 -5.81 5.28 -13.69
C THR A 157 -5.13 6.24 -14.65
N VAL A 158 -5.78 6.51 -15.78
CA VAL A 158 -5.28 7.53 -16.73
C VAL A 158 -5.97 8.85 -16.41
N SER A 159 -5.18 9.88 -16.11
CA SER A 159 -5.69 11.23 -15.92
C SER A 159 -6.37 11.71 -17.22
N PRO A 160 -7.65 12.10 -17.18
CA PRO A 160 -8.37 12.56 -18.37
C PRO A 160 -7.83 13.88 -18.92
N THR A 161 -7.14 14.68 -18.09
CA THR A 161 -6.63 16.00 -18.46
C THR A 161 -5.36 15.95 -19.31
N ASN A 162 -4.45 15.02 -18.99
CA ASN A 162 -3.11 15.00 -19.60
C ASN A 162 -2.65 13.60 -20.06
N GLY A 163 -3.49 12.57 -19.90
CA GLY A 163 -3.18 11.21 -20.31
C GLY A 163 -2.12 10.51 -19.46
N THR A 164 -1.69 11.10 -18.33
CA THR A 164 -0.70 10.48 -17.45
C THR A 164 -1.31 9.36 -16.62
N VAL A 165 -0.57 8.25 -16.48
CA VAL A 165 -0.95 7.19 -15.54
C VAL A 165 -0.67 7.67 -14.12
N GLN A 166 -1.67 7.60 -13.26
CA GLN A 166 -1.61 8.03 -11.87
C GLN A 166 -2.19 6.94 -10.97
N LYS A 167 -1.45 6.65 -9.89
CA LYS A 167 -1.91 5.79 -8.80
C LYS A 167 -3.00 6.51 -8.03
N GLN A 168 -4.17 5.91 -7.94
CA GLN A 168 -5.29 6.40 -7.15
C GLN A 168 -5.70 5.37 -6.09
N LEU A 169 -6.24 5.89 -5.00
CA LEU A 169 -6.89 5.09 -3.96
C LEU A 169 -8.31 4.76 -4.40
N VAL A 170 -8.70 3.50 -4.28
CA VAL A 170 -10.08 3.04 -4.42
C VAL A 170 -10.54 2.57 -3.05
N THR A 171 -11.56 3.22 -2.51
CA THR A 171 -12.11 2.83 -1.21
C THR A 171 -13.03 1.61 -1.36
N ASP A 172 -12.81 0.59 -0.56
CA ASP A 172 -13.53 -0.68 -0.64
C ASP A 172 -14.65 -0.76 0.40
N ARG A 173 -14.31 -0.63 1.70
CA ARG A 173 -15.25 -0.76 2.82
C ARG A 173 -14.70 -0.18 4.12
N ASN A 174 -15.46 -0.32 5.21
CA ASN A 174 -15.08 0.13 6.56
C ASN A 174 -14.71 1.63 6.61
N VAL A 175 -15.38 2.44 5.81
CA VAL A 175 -15.22 3.89 5.74
C VAL A 175 -15.62 4.52 7.08
N ALA A 176 -14.68 5.21 7.72
CA ALA A 176 -14.93 5.92 8.96
C ALA A 176 -14.18 7.27 8.98
N PHE A 177 -14.94 8.37 8.85
CA PHE A 177 -14.41 9.71 9.10
C PHE A 177 -14.32 9.99 10.62
N LYS A 178 -13.23 10.63 11.04
CA LYS A 178 -12.93 10.97 12.43
C LYS A 178 -12.72 12.50 12.56
N PRO A 179 -13.81 13.28 12.73
CA PRO A 179 -13.71 14.73 12.91
C PRO A 179 -12.84 15.11 14.11
N GLY A 180 -11.98 16.11 13.95
CA GLY A 180 -11.10 16.61 15.01
C GLY A 180 -9.92 15.70 15.36
N LYS A 181 -9.72 14.60 14.62
CA LYS A 181 -8.54 13.74 14.68
C LYS A 181 -7.60 14.03 13.52
N ASP A 182 -6.36 13.59 13.66
CA ASP A 182 -5.30 13.74 12.66
C ASP A 182 -4.33 12.54 12.69
N CYS A 183 -3.27 12.57 11.89
CA CYS A 183 -2.33 11.45 11.82
C CYS A 183 -1.50 11.23 13.09
N ASP A 184 -1.32 12.25 13.92
CA ASP A 184 -0.54 12.16 15.16
C ASP A 184 -1.43 11.79 16.36
N ASN A 185 -2.74 12.03 16.22
CA ASN A 185 -3.79 11.65 17.16
C ASN A 185 -5.01 11.10 16.41
N PRO A 186 -4.98 9.82 15.97
CA PRO A 186 -6.04 9.21 15.19
C PRO A 186 -7.35 8.92 15.96
#